data_AF-A0A3M8WU88-F1
#
_entry.id   AF-A0A3M8WU88-F1
#
_cell.length_a   1.000
_cell.length_b   1.000
_cell.length_c   1.000
_cell.angle_alpha   90.00
_cell.angle_beta   90.00
_cell.angle_gamma   90.00
#
_symmetry.space_group_name_H-M   'P 1'
#
loop_
_entity.id
_entity.type
_entity.pdbx_description
1 polymer ?
#
loop_
_entity_poly.entity_id
_entity_poly.type
_entity_poly.pdbx_seq_one_letter_code
_entity_poly.pdbx_strand_id
1 'polypeptide(L)' 'MRRLTVFVQGILAFGVGIMMLVSCLMAAAHGGLSVEVAQSVGLLALFLGLLLIIERRTTGRWHRWSRR' A
#
# COMPACT_ATOMS: atom_id res chain seq x y z
N MET A 1 -6.75 -9.80 -19.60
CA MET A 1 -7.13 -9.01 -18.40
C MET A 1 -6.39 -9.43 -17.14
N ARG A 2 -6.40 -10.72 -16.73
CA ARG A 2 -5.75 -11.20 -15.48
C ARG A 2 -4.26 -10.85 -15.32
N ARG A 3 -3.44 -10.90 -16.39
CA ARG A 3 -2.01 -10.50 -16.35
C ARG A 3 -1.80 -9.01 -16.09
N LEU A 4 -2.62 -8.14 -16.72
CA LEU A 4 -2.58 -6.70 -16.52
C LEU A 4 -2.91 -6.35 -15.07
N THR A 5 -3.89 -7.04 -14.48
CA THR A 5 -4.28 -6.86 -13.09
C THR A 5 -3.19 -7.24 -12.10
N VAL A 6 -2.51 -8.37 -12.32
CA VAL A 6 -1.38 -8.79 -11.46
C VAL A 6 -0.21 -7.81 -11.59
N PHE A 7 0.04 -7.30 -12.79
CA PHE A 7 1.06 -6.27 -13.02
C PHE A 7 0.75 -4.97 -12.25
N VAL A 8 -0.49 -4.48 -12.33
CA VAL A 8 -0.94 -3.29 -11.58
C VAL A 8 -0.87 -3.52 -10.06
N GLN A 9 -1.28 -4.69 -9.57
CA GLN A 9 -1.12 -5.06 -8.15
C GLN A 9 0.35 -5.07 -7.72
N GLY A 10 1.25 -5.54 -8.57
CA GLY A 10 2.69 -5.53 -8.32
C GLY A 10 3.24 -4.10 -8.19
N ILE A 11 2.87 -3.19 -9.10
CA ILE A 11 3.27 -1.78 -9.04
C ILE A 11 2.74 -1.11 -7.76
N LEU A 12 1.47 -1.35 -7.42
CA LEU A 12 0.86 -0.82 -6.19
C LEU A 12 1.55 -1.35 -4.94
N ALA A 13 1.85 -2.65 -4.87
CA ALA A 13 2.58 -3.25 -3.77
C ALA A 13 4.00 -2.68 -3.63
N PHE A 14 4.68 -2.45 -4.76
CA PHE A 14 5.99 -1.81 -4.79
C PHE A 14 5.94 -0.36 -4.29
N GLY A 15 4.92 0.40 -4.70
CA GLY A 15 4.66 1.75 -4.21
C GLY A 15 4.40 1.80 -2.70
N VAL A 16 3.63 0.85 -2.16
CA VAL A 16 3.43 0.70 -0.70
C VAL A 16 4.76 0.44 0.00
N GLY A 17 5.61 -0.44 -0.54
CA GLY A 17 6.93 -0.74 0.02
C GLY A 17 7.85 0.49 0.07
N ILE A 18 7.90 1.28 -1.01
CA ILE A 18 8.68 2.52 -1.07
C ILE A 18 8.15 3.53 -0.04
N MET A 19 6.84 3.74 -0.01
CA MET A 19 6.23 4.70 0.94
C MET A 19 6.45 4.27 2.40
N MET A 20 6.49 2.97 2.67
CA MET A 20 6.80 2.43 4.00
C MET A 20 8.24 2.76 4.41
N LEU A 21 9.19 2.56 3.48
CA LEU A 21 10.60 2.89 3.70
C LEU A 21 10.79 4.39 3.92
N VAL A 22 10.15 5.23 3.10
CA VAL A 22 10.19 6.69 3.24
C VAL A 22 9.59 7.14 4.58
N SER A 23 8.44 6.58 4.97
CA SER A 23 7.81 6.88 6.27
C SER A 23 8.71 6.48 7.44
N CYS A 24 9.37 5.32 7.34
CA CYS A 24 10.29 4.82 8.35
C CYS A 24 11.55 5.70 8.46
N LEU A 25 12.12 6.10 7.31
CA LEU A 25 13.29 6.97 7.24
C LEU A 25 12.97 8.36 7.81
N MET A 26 11.82 8.94 7.48
CA MET A 26 11.38 10.22 8.03
C MET A 26 11.10 10.14 9.53
N ALA A 27 10.49 9.06 10.01
CA ALA A 27 10.28 8.86 11.44
C ALA A 27 11.60 8.74 12.22
N ALA A 28 12.60 8.07 11.64
CA ALA A 28 13.94 7.96 12.21
C ALA A 28 14.70 9.29 12.16
N ALA A 29 14.58 10.07 11.08
CA ALA A 29 15.26 11.34 10.91
C ALA A 29 14.71 12.46 11.82
N HIS A 30 13.39 12.51 12.02
CA HIS A 30 12.74 13.58 12.79
C HIS A 30 12.58 13.26 14.28
N GLY A 31 13.01 12.08 14.73
CA GLY A 31 12.95 11.68 16.14
C GLY A 31 11.54 11.59 16.73
N GLY A 32 10.50 11.55 15.89
CA GLY A 32 9.11 11.59 16.32
C GLY A 32 8.08 11.76 15.20
N LEU A 33 6.81 11.82 15.61
CA LEU A 33 5.65 11.87 14.72
C LEU A 33 5.46 13.30 14.16
N SER A 34 6.18 13.61 13.09
CA SER A 34 6.06 14.88 12.36
C SER A 34 4.89 14.85 11.37
N VAL A 35 4.37 16.02 10.98
CA VAL A 35 3.28 16.16 10.00
C VAL A 35 3.60 15.47 8.68
N GLU A 36 4.88 15.47 8.30
CA GLU A 36 5.40 14.80 7.10
C GLU A 36 5.28 13.26 7.22
N VAL A 37 5.55 12.70 8.41
CA VAL A 37 5.36 11.27 8.70
C VAL A 37 3.87 10.93 8.64
N ALA A 38 3.00 11.78 9.19
CA ALA A 38 1.55 11.59 9.12
C ALA A 38 1.01 11.61 7.68
N GLN A 39 1.51 12.53 6.82
CA GLN A 39 1.18 12.54 5.40
C GLN A 39 1.68 11.28 4.68
N SER A 40 2.89 10.84 4.98
CA SER A 40 3.48 9.63 4.41
C SER A 40 2.66 8.37 4.75
N VAL A 41 2.23 8.25 6.01
CA VAL A 41 1.35 7.18 6.49
C VAL A 41 -0.04 7.27 5.86
N GLY A 42 -0.59 8.49 5.70
CA GLY A 42 -1.87 8.70 5.03
C GLY A 42 -1.85 8.25 3.56
N LEU A 43 -0.78 8.58 2.82
CA LEU A 43 -0.58 8.10 1.46
C LEU A 43 -0.43 6.57 1.41
N LEU A 44 0.27 5.98 2.37
CA LEU A 44 0.43 4.54 2.47
C LEU A 44 -0.91 3.83 2.71
N ALA A 45 -1.75 4.38 3.59
CA ALA A 45 -3.11 3.90 3.83
C ALA A 45 -3.99 4.00 2.58
N LEU A 46 -3.86 5.10 1.81
CA LEU A 46 -4.55 5.28 0.53
C LEU A 46 -4.16 4.21 -0.48
N PHE A 47 -2.86 3.95 -0.66
CA PHE A 47 -2.36 2.94 -1.58
C PHE A 47 -2.79 1.53 -1.18
N LEU A 48 -2.76 1.20 0.12
CA LEU A 48 -3.29 -0.07 0.64
C LEU A 48 -4.79 -0.22 0.39
N GLY A 49 -5.57 0.82 0.65
CA GLY A 49 -7.00 0.83 0.38
C GLY A 49 -7.30 0.60 -1.11
N LEU A 50 -6.57 1.29 -2.00
CA LEU A 50 -6.68 1.09 -3.44
C LEU A 50 -6.33 -0.33 -3.86
N LEU A 51 -5.26 -0.90 -3.30
CA LEU A 51 -4.83 -2.26 -3.57
C LEU A 51 -5.92 -3.27 -3.15
N LEU A 52 -6.51 -3.10 -1.96
CA LEU A 52 -7.61 -3.93 -1.46
C LEU A 52 -8.88 -3.79 -2.30
N ILE A 53 -9.23 -2.58 -2.73
CA ILE A 53 -10.40 -2.34 -3.59
C ILE A 53 -10.21 -3.00 -4.95
N ILE A 54 -9.03 -2.85 -5.56
CA ILE A 54 -8.68 -3.47 -6.85
C ILE A 54 -8.70 -4.99 -6.69
N GLU A 55 -8.13 -5.53 -5.62
CA GLU A 55 -8.14 -6.97 -5.33
C GLU A 55 -9.56 -7.50 -5.17
N ARG A 56 -10.42 -6.80 -4.42
CA ARG A 56 -11.84 -7.15 -4.26
C ARG A 56 -12.59 -7.14 -5.59
N ARG A 57 -12.39 -6.10 -6.41
CA ARG A 57 -13.07 -5.97 -7.72
C ARG A 57 -12.63 -7.05 -8.70
N THR A 58 -11.37 -7.49 -8.62
CA THR A 58 -10.78 -8.38 -9.63
C THR A 58 -10.84 -9.85 -9.25
N THR A 59 -10.84 -10.17 -7.96
CA THR A 59 -10.87 -11.56 -7.47
C THR A 59 -12.12 -11.91 -6.68
N GLY A 60 -12.95 -10.92 -6.33
CA GLY A 60 -14.09 -11.08 -5.43
C GLY A 60 -13.70 -11.31 -3.96
N ARG A 61 -12.40 -11.37 -3.66
CA ARG A 61 -11.87 -11.71 -2.32
C ARG A 61 -11.29 -10.47 -1.66
N TRP A 62 -11.48 -10.36 -0.35
CA TRP A 62 -10.93 -9.26 0.46
C TRP A 62 -9.44 -9.44 0.79
N HIS A 63 -8.95 -10.66 0.78
CA HIS A 63 -7.54 -10.98 1.01
C HIS A 63 -7.15 -12.21 0.19
N ARG A 64 -6.03 -12.15 -0.53
CA ARG A 64 -5.34 -13.31 -1.14
C ARG A 64 -5.13 -14.47 -0.16
N TRP A 65 -5.09 -14.18 1.14
CA TRP A 65 -4.87 -15.12 2.24
C TRP A 65 -6.16 -15.68 2.84
N SER A 66 -7.33 -15.14 2.49
CA SER A 66 -8.61 -15.73 2.86
C SER A 66 -8.87 -16.94 1.97
N ARG A 67 -8.27 -18.07 2.35
CA ARG A 67 -8.66 -19.40 1.88
C ARG A 67 -9.58 -20.02 2.93
N ARG A 68 -10.87 -19.69 2.86
CA ARG A 68 -11.98 -20.58 3.23
C ARG A 68 -13.12 -20.33 2.27
#